data_AF-A0A8H6FFU0-F1
#
_entry.id   AF-A0A8H6FFU0-F1
#
_cell.length_a   1.000
_cell.length_b   1.000
_cell.length_c   1.000
_cell.angle_alpha   90.00
_cell.angle_beta   90.00
_cell.angle_gamma   90.00
#
_symmetry.space_group_name_H-M   'P 1'
#
loop_
_entity.id
_entity.type
_entity.pdbx_description
1 polymer ?
#
loop_
_entity_poly.entity_id
_entity_poly.type
_entity_poly.pdbx_seq_one_letter_code
_entity_poly.pdbx_strand_id
1 'polypeptide(L)'
;MQHFTESSTQDEKKPTELPDRTSTYSPLPQKDAAAFSPTAAVVSPMTSDHGIPDVASLGPASPGLHSLRTPDPTEKEYTPHSTEKEFWDQPALEVSERRNDAPRKHGRKPLLFWIVGLVACLVIGLAIGLGVGLTRKSSNGSSTPANPPPPAPTSIPQDFFSTVGAFNGSGIALASESFASGGHGAIVMYFQHHSGQLRSAQLASDGTWQGGDITDIVASNAKNGTPIAAVAYARNQTAAWHIFYINVNNTITEIINDNATNVWRPGPINDLNLQAMNDPNVGLEACWYGSFYSDTAYNHSPVPGQTTGTGNSSDQTVGIHLWYASNATTFDSVGWTYGDDTWTEQQIFSGYNGHGGVGCYSWGPGSDTYVFLVNLENEVNILWKDLNTTLVGNSTHPVNTWTKSDISIPVVQNSSMGYTNYLYVQKPDLTIGGFNVTFAAENTTIPTDPADTFVINGAQGLPGTHLSVTALPDSSGGNSLLAFYQTNGTDITEFVRDLDAGQWTSSSVPIPDS
;
A
#
# COMPACT_ATOMS: atom_id res chain seq x y z
N MET A 1 -72.31 11.15 -14.84
CA MET A 1 -72.90 10.62 -13.60
C MET A 1 -71.82 9.83 -12.89
N GLN A 2 -71.32 10.41 -11.81
CA GLN A 2 -70.15 10.01 -11.03
C GLN A 2 -70.57 9.86 -9.57
N HIS A 3 -69.77 9.10 -8.82
CA HIS A 3 -69.72 8.87 -7.37
C HIS A 3 -70.55 7.73 -6.77
N PHE A 4 -69.85 6.80 -6.10
CA PHE A 4 -69.84 6.58 -4.63
C PHE A 4 -68.47 5.90 -4.29
N THR A 5 -67.52 6.49 -3.55
CA THR A 5 -67.29 6.58 -2.08
C THR A 5 -67.32 5.28 -1.27
N GLU A 6 -66.17 4.93 -0.68
CA GLU A 6 -66.05 4.20 0.59
C GLU A 6 -64.87 4.73 1.41
N SER A 7 -65.00 4.62 2.72
CA SER A 7 -64.27 5.31 3.79
C SER A 7 -63.49 4.30 4.64
N SER A 8 -62.27 4.64 5.09
CA SER A 8 -61.85 4.21 6.43
C SER A 8 -60.87 5.19 7.08
N THR A 9 -61.12 5.40 8.35
CA THR A 9 -60.42 6.24 9.34
C THR A 9 -59.18 5.55 9.89
N GLN A 10 -58.09 6.29 10.14
CA GLN A 10 -57.24 6.02 11.31
C GLN A 10 -56.48 7.26 11.82
N ASP A 11 -56.39 7.29 13.15
CA ASP A 11 -56.06 8.36 14.07
C ASP A 11 -54.71 9.08 13.90
N GLU A 12 -54.76 10.39 14.13
CA GLU A 12 -53.66 11.34 14.21
C GLU A 12 -53.14 11.41 15.66
N LYS A 13 -51.89 10.99 15.89
CA LYS A 13 -51.18 11.16 17.18
C LYS A 13 -50.23 12.35 17.10
N LYS A 14 -50.55 13.38 17.88
CA LYS A 14 -49.80 14.62 18.14
C LYS A 14 -48.47 14.34 18.87
N PRO A 15 -47.31 14.86 18.44
CA PRO A 15 -46.07 14.79 19.21
C PRO A 15 -46.05 15.84 20.33
N THR A 16 -45.58 15.41 21.49
CA THR A 16 -45.39 16.18 22.73
C THR A 16 -44.10 16.99 22.65
N GLU A 17 -44.19 18.30 22.92
CA GLU A 17 -43.06 19.21 23.10
C GLU A 17 -42.19 18.78 24.29
N LEU A 18 -40.87 18.69 24.08
CA LEU A 18 -39.86 18.55 25.13
C LEU A 18 -39.23 19.92 25.43
N PRO A 19 -38.93 20.22 26.71
CA PRO A 19 -38.52 21.56 27.12
C PRO A 19 -37.04 21.85 26.83
N ASP A 20 -36.85 23.09 26.41
CA ASP A 20 -35.59 23.80 26.16
C ASP A 20 -34.67 23.78 27.39
N ARG A 21 -33.49 23.16 27.26
CA ARG A 21 -32.41 23.22 28.25
C ARG A 21 -31.33 24.18 27.77
N THR A 22 -31.44 25.42 28.21
CA THR A 22 -30.38 26.41 28.16
C THR A 22 -29.31 26.07 29.20
N SER A 23 -28.14 25.62 28.72
CA SER A 23 -26.93 25.43 29.53
C SER A 23 -26.09 26.70 29.48
N THR A 24 -26.10 27.46 30.57
CA THR A 24 -25.22 28.60 30.84
C THR A 24 -23.83 28.09 31.24
N TYR A 25 -22.86 28.22 30.34
CA TYR A 25 -21.44 28.08 30.71
C TYR A 25 -20.93 29.38 31.32
N SER A 26 -20.54 29.32 32.60
CA SER A 26 -19.73 30.35 33.25
C SER A 26 -18.25 30.07 32.98
N PRO A 27 -17.45 31.07 32.56
CA PRO A 27 -16.01 30.89 32.40
C PRO A 27 -15.31 30.96 33.76
N LEU A 28 -14.44 29.98 34.03
CA LEU A 28 -13.50 30.00 35.16
C LEU A 28 -12.29 30.90 34.83
N PRO A 29 -11.63 31.46 35.86
CA PRO A 29 -10.78 32.64 35.72
C PRO A 29 -9.40 32.35 35.12
N GLN A 30 -9.01 33.28 34.24
CA GLN A 30 -7.71 33.45 33.63
C GLN A 30 -6.67 33.75 34.73
N LYS A 31 -5.59 32.95 34.79
CA LYS A 31 -4.47 33.16 35.71
C LYS A 31 -3.27 33.68 34.91
N ASP A 32 -2.96 34.95 35.13
CA ASP A 32 -1.76 35.62 34.64
C ASP A 32 -0.48 35.11 35.34
N ALA A 33 0.66 35.42 34.69
CA ALA A 33 2.08 35.29 35.09
C ALA A 33 2.81 34.13 34.39
N ALA A 34 3.99 34.28 33.78
CA ALA A 34 4.89 35.42 33.66
C ALA A 34 5.81 35.21 32.43
N ALA A 35 6.21 36.33 31.83
CA ALA A 35 7.23 36.39 30.79
C ALA A 35 8.60 35.96 31.34
N PHE A 36 9.28 35.07 30.62
CA PHE A 36 10.72 34.85 30.75
C PHE A 36 11.38 35.13 29.41
N SER A 37 12.13 36.23 29.34
CA SER A 37 13.14 36.46 28.31
C SER A 37 14.45 35.80 28.73
N PRO A 38 15.17 35.11 27.84
CA PRO A 38 16.60 34.93 27.99
C PRO A 38 17.32 36.01 27.18
N THR A 39 17.99 36.88 27.92
CA THR A 39 18.97 37.85 27.43
C THR A 39 20.22 37.12 26.94
N ALA A 40 20.79 37.63 25.85
CA ALA A 40 22.08 37.24 25.31
C ALA A 40 23.21 37.37 26.37
N ALA A 41 24.10 36.38 26.41
CA ALA A 41 25.42 36.50 27.03
C ALA A 41 26.48 35.96 26.08
N VAL A 42 27.23 36.90 25.51
CA VAL A 42 28.53 36.74 24.88
C VAL A 42 29.56 36.47 25.96
N VAL A 43 30.32 35.37 25.90
CA VAL A 43 31.70 35.30 26.40
C VAL A 43 32.53 34.40 25.49
N SER A 44 33.64 34.96 25.03
CA SER A 44 34.67 34.41 24.14
C SER A 44 35.78 33.68 24.94
N PRO A 45 36.89 33.22 24.31
CA PRO A 45 37.50 31.91 24.56
C PRO A 45 38.54 31.89 25.69
N MET A 46 38.85 30.68 26.19
CA MET A 46 40.13 30.42 26.83
C MET A 46 40.76 29.11 26.32
N THR A 47 41.93 29.31 25.73
CA THR A 47 43.01 28.37 25.47
C THR A 47 43.84 28.12 26.73
N SER A 48 44.30 26.88 26.92
CA SER A 48 45.59 26.44 27.50
C SER A 48 45.44 24.95 27.85
N ASP A 49 45.98 24.04 27.04
CA ASP A 49 47.38 23.57 27.13
C ASP A 49 47.67 22.87 28.46
N HIS A 50 47.70 21.52 28.42
CA HIS A 50 48.84 20.71 28.87
C HIS A 50 48.55 19.20 28.81
N GLY A 51 49.48 18.45 28.21
CA GLY A 51 49.92 17.16 28.77
C GLY A 51 49.53 15.89 28.02
N ILE A 52 50.29 15.57 26.97
CA ILE A 52 50.49 14.19 26.46
C ILE A 52 51.27 13.38 27.52
N PRO A 53 51.02 12.07 27.69
CA PRO A 53 51.94 11.11 27.10
C PRO A 53 51.26 10.02 26.26
N ASP A 54 51.95 9.69 25.18
CA ASP A 54 51.78 8.55 24.29
C ASP A 54 51.59 7.22 25.01
N VAL A 55 50.73 6.34 24.48
CA VAL A 55 51.07 4.93 24.21
C VAL A 55 50.23 4.42 23.01
N ALA A 56 50.92 4.14 21.90
CA ALA A 56 50.73 3.09 20.87
C ALA A 56 49.29 2.60 20.56
N SER A 57 48.71 2.87 19.38
CA SER A 57 48.95 2.15 18.11
C SER A 57 49.27 0.67 18.27
N LEU A 58 48.34 -0.21 17.85
CA LEU A 58 48.61 -1.37 16.99
C LEU A 58 47.27 -1.99 16.55
N GLY A 59 47.12 -2.16 15.24
CA GLY A 59 46.05 -2.92 14.60
C GLY A 59 46.24 -4.44 14.71
N PRO A 60 45.67 -5.22 13.77
CA PRO A 60 44.86 -6.40 14.04
C PRO A 60 45.67 -7.69 14.21
N ALA A 61 45.12 -8.64 14.95
CA ALA A 61 45.63 -10.01 15.01
C ALA A 61 44.50 -11.01 14.77
N SER A 62 44.52 -11.58 13.58
CA SER A 62 44.04 -12.94 13.32
C SER A 62 44.99 -13.94 13.98
N PRO A 63 44.48 -15.10 14.44
CA PRO A 63 45.10 -16.32 13.96
C PRO A 63 44.07 -17.42 13.63
N GLY A 64 44.22 -18.00 12.45
CA GLY A 64 43.70 -19.35 12.20
C GLY A 64 44.63 -20.40 12.81
N LEU A 65 44.07 -21.51 13.29
CA LEU A 65 44.64 -22.85 13.08
C LEU A 65 43.64 -23.97 13.45
N HIS A 66 43.32 -24.78 12.45
CA HIS A 66 43.07 -26.23 12.46
C HIS A 66 42.53 -26.93 13.73
N SER A 67 41.32 -27.50 13.59
CA SER A 67 41.06 -28.85 14.13
C SER A 67 40.26 -29.67 13.12
N LEU A 68 40.94 -30.67 12.57
CA LEU A 68 40.39 -31.79 11.81
C LEU A 68 39.50 -32.65 12.73
N ARG A 69 38.26 -32.90 12.34
CA ARG A 69 37.54 -34.13 12.71
C ARG A 69 36.61 -34.54 11.58
N THR A 70 37.02 -35.57 10.86
CA THR A 70 36.24 -36.33 9.88
C THR A 70 35.21 -37.25 10.58
N PRO A 71 34.22 -37.76 9.82
CA PRO A 71 32.88 -38.05 10.30
C PRO A 71 32.71 -39.51 10.71
N ASP A 72 31.68 -39.80 11.50
CA ASP A 72 31.12 -41.15 11.59
C ASP A 72 29.59 -41.06 11.54
N PRO A 73 28.92 -41.91 10.73
CA PRO A 73 27.52 -41.77 10.37
C PRO A 73 26.65 -42.67 11.27
N THR A 74 25.56 -42.12 11.77
CA THR A 74 24.44 -42.94 12.25
C THR A 74 23.15 -42.40 11.66
N GLU A 75 22.88 -42.91 10.47
CA GLU A 75 21.61 -43.52 10.06
C GLU A 75 20.52 -43.47 11.14
N LYS A 76 19.54 -42.59 10.93
CA LYS A 76 18.18 -42.74 11.46
C LYS A 76 17.19 -42.43 10.35
N GLU A 77 16.82 -43.52 9.68
CA GLU A 77 15.45 -43.90 9.32
C GLU A 77 14.47 -42.74 9.07
N TYR A 78 14.32 -42.49 7.76
CA TYR A 78 13.27 -41.70 7.14
C TYR A 78 11.95 -42.48 7.19
N THR A 79 10.98 -41.98 7.96
CA THR A 79 9.56 -42.34 7.81
C THR A 79 8.80 -41.14 7.26
N PRO A 80 8.10 -41.26 6.11
CA PRO A 80 7.32 -40.17 5.54
C PRO A 80 6.00 -40.04 6.30
N HIS A 81 5.84 -38.98 7.06
CA HIS A 81 4.52 -38.58 7.58
C HIS A 81 3.86 -37.62 6.60
N SER A 82 2.86 -38.17 5.91
CA SER A 82 1.62 -37.56 5.41
C SER A 82 1.66 -36.08 5.03
N THR A 83 1.61 -35.86 3.71
CA THR A 83 1.00 -34.68 3.08
C THR A 83 -0.42 -34.45 3.60
N GLU A 84 -0.58 -33.54 4.55
CA GLU A 84 -1.78 -32.71 4.64
C GLU A 84 -1.52 -31.47 3.80
N LYS A 85 -1.92 -31.56 2.53
CA LYS A 85 -2.29 -30.36 1.77
C LYS A 85 -3.61 -29.92 2.36
N GLU A 86 -3.68 -28.70 2.89
CA GLU A 86 -4.97 -28.03 3.08
C GLU A 86 -5.58 -27.82 1.70
N PHE A 87 -6.40 -28.79 1.31
CA PHE A 87 -7.22 -28.77 0.13
C PHE A 87 -8.41 -27.87 0.47
N TRP A 88 -8.48 -26.71 -0.16
CA TRP A 88 -9.64 -25.83 -0.11
C TRP A 88 -10.91 -26.63 -0.47
N ASP A 89 -11.75 -26.93 0.51
CA ASP A 89 -13.08 -27.48 0.31
C ASP A 89 -13.93 -26.42 -0.42
N GLN A 90 -14.08 -26.57 -1.73
CA GLN A 90 -15.18 -25.93 -2.44
C GLN A 90 -16.48 -26.67 -2.09
N PRO A 91 -17.59 -25.96 -1.79
CA PRO A 91 -18.86 -26.62 -1.57
C PRO A 91 -19.27 -27.39 -2.84
N ALA A 92 -19.50 -28.68 -2.67
CA ALA A 92 -19.92 -29.60 -3.72
C ALA A 92 -21.20 -29.09 -4.40
N LEU A 93 -21.11 -28.77 -5.69
CA LEU A 93 -22.28 -28.63 -6.55
C LEU A 93 -22.92 -30.01 -6.70
N GLU A 94 -24.14 -30.18 -6.20
CA GLU A 94 -24.98 -31.34 -6.47
C GLU A 94 -25.25 -31.46 -7.98
N VAL A 95 -24.51 -32.34 -8.64
CA VAL A 95 -24.79 -32.79 -10.00
C VAL A 95 -25.87 -33.87 -9.92
N SER A 96 -27.12 -33.51 -10.22
CA SER A 96 -28.18 -34.50 -10.38
C SER A 96 -27.96 -35.31 -11.67
N GLU A 97 -27.59 -36.58 -11.52
CA GLU A 97 -27.63 -37.58 -12.60
C GLU A 97 -29.07 -37.84 -13.05
N ARG A 98 -29.31 -37.85 -14.37
CA ARG A 98 -30.29 -38.76 -14.99
C ARG A 98 -29.70 -39.45 -16.22
N ARG A 99 -29.75 -40.77 -16.15
CA ARG A 99 -29.34 -41.78 -17.14
C ARG A 99 -30.23 -41.83 -18.40
N ASN A 100 -29.53 -42.07 -19.51
CA ASN A 100 -29.75 -43.03 -20.62
C ASN A 100 -31.08 -43.05 -21.39
N ASP A 101 -31.00 -42.89 -22.72
CA ASP A 101 -31.10 -44.00 -23.70
C ASP A 101 -30.80 -43.56 -25.15
N ALA A 102 -30.23 -44.46 -25.96
CA ALA A 102 -29.86 -44.30 -27.39
C ALA A 102 -31.02 -44.72 -28.34
N PRO A 103 -30.90 -44.91 -29.70
CA PRO A 103 -29.89 -44.50 -30.71
C PRO A 103 -30.46 -43.93 -32.07
N ARG A 104 -29.56 -43.38 -32.91
CA ARG A 104 -29.52 -43.28 -34.41
C ARG A 104 -30.67 -42.62 -35.22
N LYS A 105 -30.31 -41.66 -36.09
CA LYS A 105 -30.40 -41.72 -37.59
C LYS A 105 -29.91 -40.45 -38.30
N HIS A 106 -29.22 -40.64 -39.44
CA HIS A 106 -28.78 -39.62 -40.39
C HIS A 106 -29.96 -38.91 -41.10
N GLY A 107 -29.82 -37.60 -41.35
CA GLY A 107 -30.67 -36.83 -42.26
C GLY A 107 -29.93 -35.57 -42.76
N ARG A 108 -29.72 -35.47 -44.08
CA ARG A 108 -29.03 -34.36 -44.76
C ARG A 108 -29.92 -33.11 -44.89
N LYS A 109 -29.38 -31.96 -44.41
CA LYS A 109 -29.55 -30.53 -44.79
C LYS A 109 -30.99 -29.92 -44.95
N PRO A 110 -31.16 -28.62 -44.68
CA PRO A 110 -30.97 -27.64 -45.76
C PRO A 110 -30.21 -26.37 -45.31
N LEU A 111 -29.00 -26.20 -45.88
CA LEU A 111 -28.17 -24.98 -45.84
C LEU A 111 -28.86 -23.77 -46.52
N LEU A 112 -30.01 -23.97 -47.18
CA LEU A 112 -30.71 -22.96 -47.98
C LEU A 112 -31.37 -21.86 -47.13
N PHE A 113 -31.81 -22.18 -45.90
CA PHE A 113 -32.50 -21.20 -45.04
C PHE A 113 -31.57 -20.12 -44.48
N TRP A 114 -30.30 -20.44 -44.24
CA TRP A 114 -29.31 -19.48 -43.74
C TRP A 114 -28.93 -18.43 -44.78
N ILE A 115 -28.91 -18.80 -46.07
CA ILE A 115 -28.56 -17.86 -47.15
C ILE A 115 -29.68 -16.84 -47.38
N VAL A 116 -30.95 -17.24 -47.27
CA VAL A 116 -32.09 -16.31 -47.43
C VAL A 116 -32.16 -15.31 -46.27
N GLY A 117 -31.86 -15.73 -45.04
CA GLY A 117 -31.82 -14.83 -43.89
C GLY A 117 -30.75 -13.75 -44.01
N LEU A 118 -29.56 -14.10 -44.50
CA LEU A 118 -28.44 -13.16 -44.62
C LEU A 118 -28.67 -12.10 -45.72
N VAL A 119 -29.33 -12.46 -46.82
CA VAL A 119 -29.70 -11.49 -47.87
C VAL A 119 -30.78 -10.51 -47.38
N ALA A 120 -31.75 -10.97 -46.57
CA ALA A 120 -32.77 -10.09 -46.01
C ALA A 120 -32.18 -9.03 -45.06
N CYS A 121 -31.20 -9.39 -44.23
CA CYS A 121 -30.52 -8.44 -43.34
C CYS A 121 -29.71 -7.38 -44.11
N LEU A 122 -29.07 -7.75 -45.22
CA LEU A 122 -28.30 -6.83 -46.05
C LEU A 122 -29.17 -5.77 -46.75
N VAL A 123 -30.38 -6.15 -47.20
CA VAL A 123 -31.33 -5.21 -47.82
C VAL A 123 -31.86 -4.19 -46.81
N ILE A 124 -32.12 -4.62 -45.57
CA ILE A 124 -32.58 -3.72 -44.49
C ILE A 124 -31.46 -2.76 -44.07
N GLY A 125 -30.22 -3.24 -43.97
CA GLY A 125 -29.06 -2.40 -43.63
C GLY A 125 -28.78 -1.31 -44.67
N LEU A 126 -28.93 -1.62 -45.96
CA LEU A 126 -28.72 -0.65 -47.04
C LEU A 126 -29.85 0.39 -47.16
N ALA A 127 -31.08 0.04 -46.76
CA ALA A 127 -32.22 0.96 -46.82
C ALA A 127 -32.19 2.06 -45.73
N ILE A 128 -31.49 1.82 -44.61
CA ILE A 128 -31.40 2.79 -43.51
C ILE A 128 -30.16 3.69 -43.66
N GLY A 129 -29.11 3.25 -44.36
CA GLY A 129 -27.83 3.94 -44.45
C GLY A 129 -27.72 5.15 -45.39
N LEU A 130 -28.74 5.47 -46.20
CA LEU A 130 -28.67 6.54 -47.22
C LEU A 130 -29.66 7.71 -46.99
N GLY A 131 -30.32 7.78 -45.82
CA GLY A 131 -31.49 8.64 -45.59
C GLY A 131 -31.38 9.68 -44.47
N VAL A 132 -30.19 10.20 -44.15
CA VAL A 132 -30.02 11.38 -43.25
C VAL A 132 -28.68 12.03 -43.61
N GLY A 133 -28.52 13.29 -43.98
CA GLY A 133 -29.39 14.44 -44.08
C GLY A 133 -28.45 15.63 -44.31
N LEU A 134 -28.37 16.12 -45.54
CA LEU A 134 -27.71 17.36 -45.90
C LEU A 134 -28.56 18.53 -45.41
N THR A 135 -28.08 19.31 -44.44
CA THR A 135 -28.68 20.61 -44.09
C THR A 135 -27.61 21.70 -44.06
N ARG A 136 -27.85 22.75 -44.85
CA ARG A 136 -27.03 23.97 -44.98
C ARG A 136 -27.50 25.08 -44.03
N LYS A 137 -26.51 25.80 -43.50
CA LYS A 137 -26.41 27.25 -43.14
C LYS A 137 -27.39 27.88 -42.14
N SER A 138 -26.81 28.49 -41.09
CA SER A 138 -26.95 29.93 -40.79
C SER A 138 -25.84 30.42 -39.84
N SER A 139 -25.58 31.73 -39.88
CA SER A 139 -24.49 32.49 -39.26
C SER A 139 -24.84 33.10 -37.90
N ASN A 140 -23.78 33.51 -37.17
CA ASN A 140 -23.69 34.43 -36.02
C ASN A 140 -23.84 33.85 -34.60
N GLY A 141 -22.75 34.00 -33.83
CA GLY A 141 -22.70 33.82 -32.38
C GLY A 141 -21.30 33.45 -31.89
N SER A 142 -20.33 34.36 -32.00
CA SER A 142 -18.99 34.18 -31.40
C SER A 142 -19.09 34.35 -29.88
N SER A 143 -19.43 33.28 -29.17
CA SER A 143 -19.10 33.11 -27.75
C SER A 143 -17.97 32.09 -27.67
N THR A 144 -16.75 32.56 -27.44
CA THR A 144 -15.57 31.74 -27.20
C THR A 144 -15.89 30.77 -26.05
N PRO A 145 -15.94 29.45 -26.28
CA PRO A 145 -15.99 28.51 -25.18
C PRO A 145 -14.66 28.65 -24.44
N ALA A 146 -14.71 28.85 -23.12
CA ALA A 146 -13.55 28.65 -22.29
C ALA A 146 -13.05 27.23 -22.59
N ASN A 147 -11.84 27.11 -23.13
CA ASN A 147 -11.21 25.81 -23.34
C ASN A 147 -11.26 25.08 -21.99
N PRO A 148 -11.77 23.83 -21.94
CA PRO A 148 -11.58 23.00 -20.77
C PRO A 148 -10.06 22.95 -20.49
N PRO A 149 -9.64 23.03 -19.22
CA PRO A 149 -8.23 22.88 -18.88
C PRO A 149 -7.71 21.60 -19.54
N PRO A 150 -6.49 21.61 -20.10
CA PRO A 150 -5.92 20.41 -20.70
C PRO A 150 -5.98 19.27 -19.70
N PRO A 151 -6.30 18.04 -20.14
CA PRO A 151 -6.29 16.88 -19.24
C PRO A 151 -4.93 16.82 -18.56
N ALA A 152 -4.94 16.68 -17.23
CA ALA A 152 -3.72 16.54 -16.45
C ALA A 152 -2.88 15.39 -17.06
N PRO A 153 -1.54 15.53 -17.16
CA PRO A 153 -0.69 14.48 -17.70
C PRO A 153 -0.92 13.19 -16.91
N THR A 154 -1.28 12.12 -17.62
CA THR A 154 -1.72 10.84 -17.04
C THR A 154 -0.57 9.90 -16.68
N SER A 155 0.67 10.30 -16.93
CA SER A 155 1.87 9.52 -16.63
C SER A 155 3.11 10.41 -16.63
N ILE A 156 4.15 9.99 -15.91
CA ILE A 156 5.48 10.58 -15.97
C ILE A 156 6.01 10.38 -17.40
N PRO A 157 6.40 11.44 -18.14
CA PRO A 157 6.97 11.28 -19.47
C PRO A 157 8.20 10.38 -19.43
N GLN A 158 8.19 9.27 -20.18
CA GLN A 158 9.32 8.33 -20.28
C GLN A 158 10.60 8.99 -20.83
N ASP A 159 10.48 10.14 -21.48
CA ASP A 159 11.57 10.82 -22.19
C ASP A 159 12.57 11.53 -21.26
N PHE A 160 12.37 11.49 -19.94
CA PHE A 160 13.31 12.02 -18.95
C PHE A 160 13.70 10.95 -17.94
N PHE A 161 14.67 10.11 -18.31
CA PHE A 161 15.46 9.39 -17.31
C PHE A 161 16.32 10.39 -16.55
N SER A 162 16.25 10.31 -15.22
CA SER A 162 17.12 11.09 -14.35
C SER A 162 18.57 10.79 -14.66
N THR A 163 19.42 11.81 -14.55
CA THR A 163 20.88 11.67 -14.72
C THR A 163 21.64 11.95 -13.43
N VAL A 164 20.92 12.31 -12.37
CA VAL A 164 21.39 12.63 -11.01
C VAL A 164 20.30 12.21 -10.03
N GLY A 165 20.68 11.94 -8.77
CA GLY A 165 19.74 11.64 -7.69
C GLY A 165 18.87 10.40 -7.90
N ALA A 166 17.61 10.47 -7.47
CA ALA A 166 16.63 9.40 -7.67
C ALA A 166 16.25 9.24 -9.14
N PHE A 167 15.90 8.02 -9.50
CA PHE A 167 15.26 7.74 -10.77
C PHE A 167 13.88 8.44 -10.84
N ASN A 168 13.51 8.96 -12.00
CA ASN A 168 12.22 9.60 -12.22
C ASN A 168 11.10 8.55 -12.24
N GLY A 169 10.15 8.63 -11.31
CA GLY A 169 9.19 7.57 -11.05
C GLY A 169 9.80 6.40 -10.26
N SER A 170 10.84 6.66 -9.46
CA SER A 170 11.38 5.64 -8.56
C SER A 170 10.29 5.11 -7.64
N GLY A 171 10.17 3.78 -7.49
CA GLY A 171 9.53 3.21 -6.32
C GLY A 171 10.19 3.72 -5.04
N ILE A 172 9.40 3.90 -3.99
CA ILE A 172 9.88 4.31 -2.67
C ILE A 172 9.22 3.35 -1.68
N ALA A 173 10.04 2.62 -0.92
CA ALA A 173 9.55 1.73 0.12
C ALA A 173 10.32 1.98 1.41
N LEU A 174 9.63 1.84 2.54
CA LEU A 174 10.24 2.01 3.86
C LEU A 174 10.20 0.67 4.58
N ALA A 175 11.30 0.33 5.24
CA ALA A 175 11.32 -0.64 6.32
C ALA A 175 11.70 0.10 7.60
N SER A 176 10.78 0.11 8.57
CA SER A 176 11.04 0.74 9.87
C SER A 176 11.45 -0.32 10.87
N GLU A 177 12.52 -0.05 11.62
CA GLU A 177 12.89 -0.82 12.81
C GLU A 177 12.90 0.12 14.02
N SER A 178 12.16 -0.22 15.05
CA SER A 178 12.14 0.52 16.29
C SER A 178 12.35 -0.44 17.46
N PHE A 179 13.61 -0.76 17.71
CA PHE A 179 14.02 -1.52 18.88
C PHE A 179 14.16 -0.55 20.08
N ALA A 180 13.46 -0.83 21.18
CA ALA A 180 13.49 -0.06 22.44
C ALA A 180 14.92 0.18 23.00
N SER A 181 15.24 1.12 23.89
CA SER A 181 14.53 2.20 24.59
C SER A 181 15.46 3.43 24.57
N GLY A 182 14.96 4.58 24.09
CA GLY A 182 15.74 5.82 23.97
C GLY A 182 16.40 6.06 22.60
N GLY A 183 16.25 5.13 21.66
CA GLY A 183 16.60 5.32 20.26
C GLY A 183 15.36 5.75 19.46
N HIS A 184 15.49 6.81 18.70
CA HIS A 184 14.56 7.14 17.63
C HIS A 184 14.43 5.93 16.69
N GLY A 185 13.23 5.61 16.21
CA GLY A 185 13.07 4.53 15.24
C GLY A 185 13.92 4.83 14.00
N ALA A 186 14.68 3.84 13.53
CA ALA A 186 15.45 3.97 12.30
C ALA A 186 14.57 3.53 11.14
N ILE A 187 14.42 4.40 10.14
CA ILE A 187 13.77 4.04 8.89
C ILE A 187 14.85 3.77 7.87
N VAL A 188 14.77 2.64 7.19
CA VAL A 188 15.52 2.39 5.96
C VAL A 188 14.58 2.63 4.79
N MET A 189 14.94 3.59 3.94
CA MET A 189 14.29 3.85 2.67
C MET A 189 15.00 3.08 1.57
N TYR A 190 14.22 2.45 0.71
CA TYR A 190 14.67 1.82 -0.52
C TYR A 190 14.14 2.61 -1.70
N PHE A 191 15.04 2.93 -2.63
CA PHE A 191 14.74 3.70 -3.82
C PHE A 191 15.60 3.23 -5.00
N GLN A 192 15.21 3.63 -6.20
CA GLN A 192 16.02 3.42 -7.40
C GLN A 192 16.86 4.68 -7.67
N HIS A 193 18.18 4.49 -7.68
CA HIS A 193 19.12 5.52 -8.10
C HIS A 193 19.03 5.73 -9.62
N HIS A 194 19.38 6.92 -10.12
CA HIS A 194 19.33 7.22 -11.56
C HIS A 194 20.13 6.26 -12.46
N SER A 195 21.13 5.56 -11.88
CA SER A 195 21.87 4.46 -12.53
C SER A 195 21.05 3.19 -12.82
N GLY A 196 19.82 3.08 -12.29
CA GLY A 196 18.95 1.90 -12.37
C GLY A 196 19.09 0.92 -11.19
N GLN A 197 20.11 1.09 -10.34
CA GLN A 197 20.31 0.29 -9.13
C GLN A 197 19.27 0.61 -8.06
N LEU A 198 18.83 -0.40 -7.30
CA LEU A 198 18.13 -0.17 -6.04
C LEU A 198 19.16 0.05 -4.95
N ARG A 199 18.96 1.09 -4.14
CA ARG A 199 19.82 1.46 -3.03
C ARG A 199 19.01 1.68 -1.76
N SER A 200 19.68 1.63 -0.62
CA SER A 200 19.11 1.96 0.68
C SER A 200 19.73 3.22 1.28
N ALA A 201 18.91 4.05 1.92
CA ALA A 201 19.36 5.14 2.78
C ALA A 201 18.65 5.03 4.14
N GLN A 202 19.32 5.38 5.23
CA GLN A 202 18.79 5.27 6.58
C GLN A 202 18.60 6.65 7.21
N LEU A 203 17.43 6.88 7.82
CA LEU A 203 17.22 8.02 8.71
C LEU A 203 17.80 7.69 10.08
N ALA A 204 18.89 8.36 10.44
CA ALA A 204 19.53 8.23 11.73
C ALA A 204 18.74 8.96 12.82
N SER A 205 19.07 8.64 14.06
CA SER A 205 18.35 9.13 15.23
C SER A 205 18.42 10.65 15.44
N ASP A 206 19.43 11.31 14.87
CA ASP A 206 19.59 12.76 14.89
C ASP A 206 18.79 13.47 13.76
N GLY A 207 18.01 12.72 12.99
CA GLY A 207 17.23 13.22 11.86
C GLY A 207 18.05 13.37 10.56
N THR A 208 19.30 12.88 10.52
CA THR A 208 20.12 12.92 9.31
C THR A 208 19.98 11.66 8.49
N TRP A 209 19.94 11.81 7.16
CA TRP A 209 19.98 10.69 6.22
C TRP A 209 21.43 10.25 5.98
N GLN A 210 21.65 8.93 6.02
CA GLN A 210 22.95 8.29 5.82
C GLN A 210 22.85 7.20 4.74
N GLY A 211 23.92 6.99 3.99
CA GLY A 211 23.98 6.02 2.90
C GLY A 211 23.34 6.51 1.60
N GLY A 212 22.84 5.57 0.80
CA GLY A 212 22.29 5.80 -0.54
C GLY A 212 23.34 5.83 -1.64
N ASP A 213 24.60 5.55 -1.32
CA ASP A 213 25.72 5.56 -2.25
C ASP A 213 25.99 4.17 -2.87
N ILE A 214 27.04 4.04 -3.68
CA ILE A 214 27.42 2.77 -4.34
C ILE A 214 27.69 1.61 -3.35
N THR A 215 27.93 1.88 -2.07
CA THR A 215 28.15 0.86 -1.04
C THR A 215 26.84 0.29 -0.50
N ASP A 216 25.72 0.98 -0.74
CA ASP A 216 24.37 0.63 -0.27
C ASP A 216 23.51 0.00 -1.38
N ILE A 217 24.13 -0.71 -2.33
CA ILE A 217 23.39 -1.39 -3.41
C ILE A 217 22.64 -2.59 -2.84
N VAL A 218 21.34 -2.58 -3.08
CA VAL A 218 20.39 -3.62 -2.70
C VAL A 218 20.12 -4.54 -3.90
N ALA A 219 19.93 -3.98 -5.10
CA ALA A 219 19.81 -4.74 -6.36
C ALA A 219 20.37 -3.99 -7.56
N SER A 220 20.83 -4.72 -8.58
CA SER A 220 21.36 -4.15 -9.84
C SER A 220 20.61 -4.58 -11.10
N ASN A 221 19.56 -5.40 -10.97
CA ASN A 221 18.78 -5.92 -12.10
C ASN A 221 17.33 -5.42 -12.08
N ALA A 222 17.03 -4.36 -11.34
CA ALA A 222 15.73 -3.72 -11.32
C ALA A 222 15.40 -3.11 -12.69
N LYS A 223 14.13 -3.19 -13.09
CA LYS A 223 13.63 -2.42 -14.23
C LYS A 223 13.65 -0.93 -13.87
N ASN A 224 13.92 -0.09 -14.84
CA ASN A 224 13.80 1.37 -14.71
C ASN A 224 12.38 1.79 -14.31
N GLY A 225 12.25 2.63 -13.28
CA GLY A 225 10.97 3.05 -12.71
C GLY A 225 10.22 1.93 -12.01
N THR A 226 10.92 0.89 -11.51
CA THR A 226 10.22 -0.22 -10.85
C THR A 226 9.51 0.28 -9.60
N PRO A 227 8.26 -0.18 -9.33
CA PRO A 227 7.73 -0.10 -7.98
C PRO A 227 8.62 -0.90 -7.03
N ILE A 228 8.63 -0.51 -5.76
CA ILE A 228 9.35 -1.19 -4.69
C ILE A 228 8.36 -1.36 -3.54
N ALA A 229 8.32 -2.56 -2.96
CA ALA A 229 7.63 -2.81 -1.70
C ALA A 229 8.62 -3.40 -0.71
N ALA A 230 8.46 -3.08 0.58
CA ALA A 230 9.35 -3.54 1.63
C ALA A 230 8.54 -4.04 2.82
N VAL A 231 8.92 -5.19 3.34
CA VAL A 231 8.40 -5.71 4.61
C VAL A 231 9.59 -6.02 5.50
N ALA A 232 9.56 -5.55 6.74
CA ALA A 232 10.53 -5.92 7.76
C ALA A 232 9.83 -6.44 9.01
N TYR A 233 10.43 -7.41 9.68
CA TYR A 233 9.91 -7.95 10.94
C TYR A 233 11.05 -8.45 11.82
N ALA A 234 10.79 -8.59 13.12
CA ALA A 234 11.73 -9.16 14.07
C ALA A 234 11.09 -10.36 14.80
N ARG A 235 11.73 -11.53 14.75
CA ARG A 235 11.24 -12.72 15.42
C ARG A 235 12.40 -13.58 15.89
N ASN A 236 12.32 -14.07 17.13
CA ASN A 236 13.37 -14.91 17.74
C ASN A 236 14.77 -14.25 17.68
N GLN A 237 14.85 -12.93 17.91
CA GLN A 237 16.07 -12.10 17.84
C GLN A 237 16.65 -11.91 16.42
N THR A 238 16.00 -12.47 15.40
CA THR A 238 16.36 -12.23 14.00
C THR A 238 15.44 -11.17 13.42
N ALA A 239 16.03 -10.07 12.95
CA ALA A 239 15.36 -9.09 12.12
C ALA A 239 15.61 -9.42 10.65
N ALA A 240 14.57 -9.35 9.83
CA ALA A 240 14.63 -9.65 8.42
C ALA A 240 13.94 -8.56 7.59
N TRP A 241 14.51 -8.26 6.43
CA TRP A 241 13.99 -7.30 5.46
C TRP A 241 13.77 -8.00 4.14
N HIS A 242 12.55 -7.91 3.62
CA HIS A 242 12.14 -8.46 2.34
C HIS A 242 11.84 -7.29 1.40
N ILE A 243 12.58 -7.20 0.29
CA ILE A 243 12.44 -6.15 -0.71
C ILE A 243 11.93 -6.78 -2.00
N PHE A 244 10.78 -6.31 -2.45
CA PHE A 244 10.10 -6.76 -3.65
C PHE A 244 10.17 -5.69 -4.73
N TYR A 245 10.49 -6.11 -5.96
CA TYR A 245 10.57 -5.22 -7.11
C TYR A 245 10.35 -6.00 -8.42
N ILE A 246 10.24 -5.28 -9.53
CA ILE A 246 10.15 -5.86 -10.88
C ILE A 246 11.51 -5.75 -11.53
N ASN A 247 12.08 -6.89 -11.94
CA ASN A 247 13.37 -6.90 -12.60
C ASN A 247 13.27 -6.58 -14.11
N VAL A 248 14.41 -6.46 -14.78
CA VAL A 248 14.52 -6.17 -16.23
C VAL A 248 13.80 -7.17 -17.14
N ASN A 249 13.44 -8.36 -16.65
CA ASN A 249 12.69 -9.37 -17.39
C ASN A 249 11.17 -9.29 -17.11
N ASN A 250 10.69 -8.24 -16.43
CA ASN A 250 9.30 -8.08 -15.97
C ASN A 250 8.84 -9.21 -15.03
N THR A 251 9.73 -9.72 -14.20
CA THR A 251 9.37 -10.72 -13.18
C THR A 251 9.43 -10.12 -11.79
N ILE A 252 8.46 -10.50 -10.95
CA ILE A 252 8.47 -10.20 -9.53
C ILE A 252 9.70 -10.84 -8.92
N THR A 253 10.50 -10.02 -8.22
CA THR A 253 11.75 -10.42 -7.61
C THR A 253 11.76 -10.03 -6.14
N GLU A 254 12.25 -10.93 -5.31
CA GLU A 254 12.50 -10.73 -3.89
C GLU A 254 14.00 -10.87 -3.59
N ILE A 255 14.49 -9.96 -2.77
CA ILE A 255 15.77 -10.08 -2.10
C ILE A 255 15.57 -9.86 -0.60
N ILE A 256 16.31 -10.63 0.19
CA ILE A 256 16.15 -10.72 1.62
C ILE A 256 17.50 -10.40 2.27
N ASN A 257 17.47 -9.61 3.33
CA ASN A 257 18.57 -9.44 4.27
C ASN A 257 18.09 -9.85 5.67
N ASP A 258 19.03 -10.20 6.55
CA ASP A 258 18.77 -10.45 7.96
C ASP A 258 19.96 -10.01 8.82
N ASN A 259 19.69 -9.64 10.08
CA ASN A 259 20.72 -9.12 10.98
C ASN A 259 21.73 -10.19 11.43
N ALA A 260 21.44 -11.47 11.18
CA ALA A 260 22.32 -12.59 11.51
C ALA A 260 23.47 -12.72 10.49
N THR A 261 23.17 -12.58 9.20
CA THR A 261 24.16 -12.72 8.12
C THR A 261 24.60 -11.37 7.55
N ASN A 262 23.73 -10.37 7.57
CA ASN A 262 23.89 -9.06 6.91
C ASN A 262 24.24 -9.17 5.43
N VAL A 263 23.73 -10.20 4.75
CA VAL A 263 23.97 -10.45 3.32
C VAL A 263 22.66 -10.49 2.57
N TRP A 264 22.57 -9.70 1.50
CA TRP A 264 21.46 -9.78 0.55
C TRP A 264 21.48 -11.10 -0.22
N ARG A 265 20.35 -11.81 -0.21
CA ARG A 265 20.16 -13.08 -0.90
C ARG A 265 18.82 -13.13 -1.64
N PRO A 266 18.71 -13.89 -2.75
CA PRO A 266 17.43 -14.13 -3.39
C PRO A 266 16.39 -14.73 -2.42
N GLY A 267 15.15 -14.28 -2.51
CA GLY A 267 14.03 -14.88 -1.78
C GLY A 267 13.30 -15.98 -2.57
N PRO A 268 12.50 -16.81 -1.88
CA PRO A 268 11.83 -17.96 -2.49
C PRO A 268 10.75 -17.60 -3.52
N ILE A 269 10.23 -16.35 -3.56
CA ILE A 269 9.25 -15.99 -4.59
C ILE A 269 9.83 -16.08 -6.01
N ASN A 270 11.16 -15.94 -6.13
CA ASN A 270 11.86 -15.91 -7.41
C ASN A 270 11.68 -17.22 -8.19
N ASP A 271 11.48 -18.34 -7.50
CA ASP A 271 11.29 -19.65 -8.10
C ASP A 271 9.93 -19.79 -8.80
N LEU A 272 8.96 -18.93 -8.46
CA LEU A 272 7.65 -18.90 -9.11
C LEU A 272 7.68 -18.21 -10.50
N ASN A 273 8.69 -17.39 -10.78
CA ASN A 273 8.85 -16.67 -12.05
C ASN A 273 7.58 -15.87 -12.46
N LEU A 274 6.93 -15.25 -11.47
CA LEU A 274 5.68 -14.49 -11.66
C LEU A 274 5.90 -13.32 -12.61
N GLN A 275 5.06 -13.24 -13.65
CA GLN A 275 5.12 -12.16 -14.64
C GLN A 275 4.30 -10.97 -14.18
N ALA A 276 4.95 -9.81 -14.08
CA ALA A 276 4.28 -8.54 -13.87
C ALA A 276 3.79 -7.97 -15.20
N MET A 277 2.85 -7.02 -15.13
CA MET A 277 2.49 -6.19 -16.26
C MET A 277 3.73 -5.48 -16.83
N ASN A 278 3.94 -5.57 -18.14
CA ASN A 278 5.05 -4.89 -18.81
C ASN A 278 4.71 -3.42 -19.11
N ASP A 279 4.70 -2.59 -18.06
CA ASP A 279 4.47 -1.15 -18.13
C ASP A 279 5.49 -0.42 -17.22
N PRO A 280 5.80 0.88 -17.43
CA PRO A 280 6.52 1.69 -16.43
C PRO A 280 5.73 1.93 -15.14
N ASN A 281 4.39 2.00 -15.19
CA ASN A 281 3.54 2.21 -14.02
C ASN A 281 2.83 0.90 -13.70
N VAL A 282 3.30 0.21 -12.67
CA VAL A 282 2.79 -1.10 -12.26
C VAL A 282 2.52 -1.06 -10.77
N GLY A 283 1.31 -1.43 -10.36
CA GLY A 283 1.01 -1.61 -8.94
C GLY A 283 1.71 -2.84 -8.37
N LEU A 284 2.39 -2.65 -7.24
CA LEU A 284 3.06 -3.67 -6.45
C LEU A 284 3.02 -3.22 -5.00
N GLU A 285 2.59 -4.09 -4.09
CA GLU A 285 2.65 -3.82 -2.65
C GLU A 285 2.77 -5.13 -1.87
N ALA A 286 3.48 -5.08 -0.74
CA ALA A 286 3.61 -6.19 0.19
C ALA A 286 3.23 -5.74 1.62
N CYS A 287 2.44 -6.54 2.33
CA CYS A 287 2.17 -6.30 3.76
C CYS A 287 2.41 -7.54 4.60
N TRP A 288 2.93 -7.28 5.80
CA TRP A 288 2.95 -8.26 6.88
C TRP A 288 1.54 -8.49 7.43
N TYR A 289 1.12 -9.75 7.58
CA TYR A 289 -0.13 -10.09 8.26
C TYR A 289 0.10 -10.88 9.56
N GLY A 290 -0.86 -10.74 10.49
CA GLY A 290 -0.84 -11.33 11.83
C GLY A 290 -0.23 -10.40 12.88
N SER A 291 0.31 -10.96 13.97
CA SER A 291 0.83 -10.21 15.12
C SER A 291 1.78 -9.08 14.71
N PHE A 292 1.60 -7.90 15.33
CA PHE A 292 2.39 -6.69 15.08
C PHE A 292 3.89 -6.93 15.27
N TYR A 293 4.57 -7.23 14.15
CA TYR A 293 6.00 -7.56 14.05
C TYR A 293 6.57 -8.52 15.10
N SER A 294 5.71 -9.31 15.77
CA SER A 294 6.02 -10.40 16.71
C SER A 294 6.98 -10.10 17.88
N ASP A 295 7.31 -8.84 18.18
CA ASP A 295 8.22 -8.49 19.29
C ASP A 295 7.57 -7.54 20.31
N THR A 296 7.39 -8.04 21.54
CA THR A 296 6.94 -7.27 22.71
C THR A 296 7.78 -6.03 23.02
N ALA A 297 9.03 -5.97 22.56
CA ALA A 297 9.98 -4.89 22.77
C ALA A 297 10.02 -3.88 21.61
N TYR A 298 9.25 -4.10 20.54
CA TYR A 298 9.15 -3.17 19.43
C TYR A 298 8.35 -1.93 19.86
N ASN A 299 9.01 -0.76 19.86
CA ASN A 299 8.40 0.50 20.27
C ASN A 299 7.87 1.26 19.06
N HIS A 300 6.57 1.26 18.81
CA HIS A 300 5.99 1.90 17.64
C HIS A 300 5.16 3.12 17.99
N SER A 301 4.96 3.99 17.00
CA SER A 301 3.96 5.05 17.10
C SER A 301 2.58 4.46 17.35
N PRO A 302 1.68 5.13 18.11
CA PRO A 302 0.35 4.62 18.39
C PRO A 302 -0.36 4.18 17.11
N VAL A 303 -0.80 2.92 17.08
CA VAL A 303 -1.66 2.41 16.02
C VAL A 303 -3.11 2.69 16.43
N PRO A 304 -3.95 3.30 15.57
CA PRO A 304 -5.34 3.54 15.89
C PRO A 304 -6.04 2.24 16.31
N GLY A 305 -6.75 2.27 17.44
CA GLY A 305 -7.46 1.10 17.98
C GLY A 305 -6.61 0.12 18.80
N GLN A 306 -5.29 0.32 18.93
CA GLN A 306 -4.46 -0.44 19.87
C GLN A 306 -4.27 0.33 21.18
N THR A 307 -4.43 -0.37 22.32
CA THR A 307 -4.02 0.17 23.62
C THR A 307 -2.55 -0.15 23.85
N THR A 308 -1.79 0.82 24.35
CA THR A 308 -0.37 0.69 24.69
C THR A 308 -0.18 -0.44 25.72
N GLY A 309 0.13 -1.66 25.26
CA GLY A 309 0.39 -2.77 26.17
C GLY A 309 0.04 -4.19 25.70
N THR A 310 -0.43 -4.43 24.48
CA THR A 310 -0.68 -5.81 24.02
C THR A 310 0.46 -6.34 23.17
N GLY A 311 1.61 -6.57 23.79
CA GLY A 311 2.75 -7.26 23.18
C GLY A 311 2.52 -8.74 22.85
N ASN A 312 1.33 -9.29 23.03
CA ASN A 312 1.05 -10.70 22.75
C ASN A 312 -0.18 -10.81 21.85
N SER A 313 -0.07 -10.45 20.58
CA SER A 313 -0.90 -11.16 19.62
C SER A 313 -0.40 -12.61 19.59
N SER A 314 -1.28 -13.53 19.98
CA SER A 314 -1.06 -14.97 19.90
C SER A 314 -1.29 -15.52 18.50
N ASP A 315 -1.23 -14.67 17.46
CA ASP A 315 -1.45 -15.11 16.08
C ASP A 315 -0.42 -16.16 15.73
N GLN A 316 -0.91 -17.41 15.60
CA GLN A 316 -0.07 -18.55 15.26
C GLN A 316 0.38 -18.50 13.81
N THR A 317 -0.36 -17.77 12.96
CA THR A 317 -0.08 -17.64 11.54
C THR A 317 0.24 -16.18 11.23
N VAL A 318 1.48 -15.94 10.85
CA VAL A 318 1.96 -14.63 10.38
C VAL A 318 2.66 -14.82 9.05
N GLY A 319 2.79 -13.78 8.26
CA GLY A 319 3.41 -13.90 6.96
C GLY A 319 3.36 -12.63 6.15
N ILE A 320 3.55 -12.77 4.84
CA ILE A 320 3.54 -11.67 3.88
C ILE A 320 2.51 -11.97 2.80
N HIS A 321 1.66 -10.98 2.52
CA HIS A 321 0.90 -10.94 1.28
C HIS A 321 1.59 -10.00 0.31
N LEU A 322 1.68 -10.41 -0.95
CA LEU A 322 2.15 -9.59 -2.05
C LEU A 322 1.04 -9.48 -3.09
N TRP A 323 0.76 -8.25 -3.53
CA TRP A 323 -0.14 -7.96 -4.64
C TRP A 323 0.66 -7.36 -5.77
N TYR A 324 0.40 -7.79 -7.00
CA TYR A 324 1.04 -7.25 -8.18
C TYR A 324 0.08 -7.20 -9.36
N ALA A 325 0.19 -6.16 -10.18
CA ALA A 325 -0.61 -6.08 -11.41
C ALA A 325 -0.07 -7.08 -12.44
N SER A 326 -0.89 -8.06 -12.81
CA SER A 326 -0.58 -9.03 -13.87
C SER A 326 -0.94 -8.48 -15.26
N ASN A 327 -1.87 -7.53 -15.32
CA ASN A 327 -2.20 -6.74 -16.50
C ASN A 327 -2.89 -5.42 -16.11
N ALA A 328 -3.28 -4.62 -17.12
CA ALA A 328 -3.86 -3.28 -16.92
C ALA A 328 -5.17 -3.25 -16.13
N THR A 329 -5.87 -4.38 -15.99
CA THR A 329 -7.18 -4.45 -15.31
C THR A 329 -7.26 -5.51 -14.21
N THR A 330 -6.11 -6.08 -13.80
CA THR A 330 -6.07 -7.22 -12.88
C THR A 330 -4.87 -7.17 -11.96
N PHE A 331 -5.11 -7.41 -10.67
CA PHE A 331 -4.08 -7.75 -9.70
C PHE A 331 -4.16 -9.23 -9.33
N ASP A 332 -3.01 -9.86 -9.24
CA ASP A 332 -2.87 -11.18 -8.63
C ASP A 332 -2.28 -11.00 -7.23
N SER A 333 -2.50 -11.98 -6.36
CA SER A 333 -1.89 -12.00 -5.04
C SER A 333 -1.30 -13.35 -4.70
N VAL A 334 -0.20 -13.32 -3.96
CA VAL A 334 0.48 -14.48 -3.41
C VAL A 334 0.72 -14.27 -1.91
N GLY A 335 0.80 -15.38 -1.17
CA GLY A 335 1.02 -15.38 0.27
C GLY A 335 2.18 -16.27 0.65
N TRP A 336 2.97 -15.83 1.63
CA TRP A 336 4.00 -16.61 2.28
C TRP A 336 3.73 -16.62 3.79
N THR A 337 3.71 -17.80 4.39
CA THR A 337 3.59 -17.94 5.84
C THR A 337 4.98 -18.09 6.46
N TYR A 338 5.20 -17.45 7.60
CA TYR A 338 6.48 -17.56 8.30
C TYR A 338 6.83 -19.01 8.64
N GLY A 339 8.01 -19.43 8.16
CA GLY A 339 8.52 -20.79 8.31
C GLY A 339 8.35 -21.66 7.06
N ASP A 340 7.50 -21.23 6.12
CA ASP A 340 7.36 -21.91 4.84
C ASP A 340 8.55 -21.60 3.93
N ASP A 341 8.85 -22.54 3.04
CA ASP A 341 9.89 -22.41 2.01
C ASP A 341 9.35 -21.91 0.66
N THR A 342 8.02 -21.74 0.55
CA THR A 342 7.35 -21.45 -0.71
C THR A 342 6.27 -20.37 -0.57
N TRP A 343 6.04 -19.66 -1.67
CA TRP A 343 4.92 -18.75 -1.84
C TRP A 343 3.75 -19.48 -2.50
N THR A 344 2.53 -19.11 -2.14
CA THR A 344 1.30 -19.73 -2.64
C THR A 344 0.40 -18.71 -3.31
N GLU A 345 -0.21 -19.08 -4.43
CA GLU A 345 -1.24 -18.26 -5.10
C GLU A 345 -2.47 -18.09 -4.20
N GLN A 346 -3.02 -16.88 -4.19
CA GLN A 346 -4.15 -16.49 -3.37
C GLN A 346 -5.32 -16.05 -4.26
N GLN A 347 -5.60 -14.75 -4.32
CA GLN A 347 -6.75 -14.16 -4.98
C GLN A 347 -6.36 -13.41 -6.26
N ILE A 348 -7.24 -13.48 -7.26
CA ILE A 348 -7.21 -12.61 -8.44
C ILE A 348 -8.28 -11.50 -8.27
N PHE A 349 -7.87 -10.25 -8.42
CA PHE A 349 -8.71 -9.06 -8.33
C PHE A 349 -8.88 -8.46 -9.73
N SER A 350 -9.92 -8.86 -10.45
CA SER A 350 -10.28 -8.29 -11.76
C SER A 350 -11.08 -7.01 -11.62
N GLY A 351 -11.00 -6.12 -12.62
CA GLY A 351 -11.74 -4.86 -12.65
C GLY A 351 -11.08 -3.73 -11.85
N TYR A 352 -9.77 -3.85 -11.61
CA TYR A 352 -8.96 -2.85 -10.92
C TYR A 352 -7.83 -2.37 -11.82
N ASN A 353 -7.50 -1.09 -11.75
CA ASN A 353 -6.49 -0.48 -12.59
C ASN A 353 -5.08 -0.96 -12.19
N GLY A 354 -4.45 -1.80 -13.02
CA GLY A 354 -3.12 -2.35 -12.79
C GLY A 354 -1.99 -1.30 -12.77
N HIS A 355 -2.26 -0.07 -13.25
CA HIS A 355 -1.33 1.06 -13.17
C HIS A 355 -1.45 1.84 -11.87
N GLY A 356 -2.51 1.63 -11.09
CA GLY A 356 -2.66 2.21 -9.76
C GLY A 356 -1.77 1.51 -8.74
N GLY A 357 -1.42 2.20 -7.66
CA GLY A 357 -0.79 1.58 -6.51
C GLY A 357 -1.71 0.55 -5.84
N VAL A 358 -1.13 -0.19 -4.91
CA VAL A 358 -1.86 -1.03 -3.97
C VAL A 358 -1.44 -0.57 -2.58
N GLY A 359 -2.38 -0.57 -1.64
CA GLY A 359 -2.04 -0.42 -0.23
C GLY A 359 -2.70 -1.53 0.57
N CYS A 360 -2.23 -1.80 1.78
CA CYS A 360 -2.78 -2.84 2.62
C CYS A 360 -2.66 -2.48 4.10
N TYR A 361 -3.52 -3.11 4.89
CA TYR A 361 -3.56 -2.95 6.34
C TYR A 361 -4.08 -4.23 6.99
N SER A 362 -3.29 -4.82 7.88
CA SER A 362 -3.50 -6.19 8.36
C SER A 362 -3.17 -6.40 9.84
N TRP A 363 -2.96 -5.30 10.58
CA TRP A 363 -2.45 -5.32 11.95
C TRP A 363 -3.35 -4.58 12.96
N GLY A 364 -4.55 -4.22 12.55
CA GLY A 364 -5.58 -3.65 13.42
C GLY A 364 -6.14 -4.66 14.42
N PRO A 365 -6.86 -4.21 15.46
CA PRO A 365 -7.58 -5.11 16.35
C PRO A 365 -8.63 -5.91 15.54
N GLY A 366 -8.71 -7.21 15.80
CA GLY A 366 -9.65 -8.11 15.14
C GLY A 366 -8.96 -9.10 14.21
N SER A 367 -9.73 -9.69 13.31
CA SER A 367 -9.31 -10.71 12.35
C SER A 367 -9.38 -10.21 10.90
N ASP A 368 -9.71 -8.93 10.71
CA ASP A 368 -9.89 -8.35 9.39
C ASP A 368 -8.54 -7.93 8.77
N THR A 369 -8.35 -8.30 7.51
CA THR A 369 -7.28 -7.76 6.67
C THR A 369 -7.87 -6.90 5.55
N TYR A 370 -7.17 -5.86 5.15
CA TYR A 370 -7.62 -4.87 4.19
C TYR A 370 -6.62 -4.72 3.04
N VAL A 371 -7.16 -4.49 1.85
CA VAL A 371 -6.41 -4.09 0.67
C VAL A 371 -7.12 -2.92 -0.02
N PHE A 372 -6.33 -1.98 -0.51
CA PHE A 372 -6.79 -0.77 -1.21
C PHE A 372 -6.37 -0.88 -2.66
N LEU A 373 -7.34 -0.81 -3.58
CA LEU A 373 -7.11 -0.93 -5.01
C LEU A 373 -7.79 0.21 -5.75
N VAL A 374 -7.13 0.76 -6.77
CA VAL A 374 -7.75 1.75 -7.66
C VAL A 374 -8.64 1.02 -8.66
N ASN A 375 -9.93 1.36 -8.75
CA ASN A 375 -10.83 0.80 -9.75
C ASN A 375 -10.61 1.45 -11.14
N LEU A 376 -11.35 1.00 -12.15
CA LEU A 376 -11.24 1.53 -13.52
C LEU A 376 -11.82 2.94 -13.69
N GLU A 377 -12.53 3.44 -12.67
CA GLU A 377 -13.10 4.79 -12.60
C GLU A 377 -12.18 5.78 -11.85
N ASN A 378 -10.96 5.38 -11.49
CA ASN A 378 -9.98 6.17 -10.74
C ASN A 378 -10.43 6.53 -9.31
N GLU A 379 -10.99 5.55 -8.63
CA GLU A 379 -11.35 5.64 -7.22
C GLU A 379 -10.70 4.51 -6.42
N VAL A 380 -10.17 4.83 -5.25
CA VAL A 380 -9.67 3.82 -4.31
C VAL A 380 -10.86 3.12 -3.67
N ASN A 381 -10.91 1.81 -3.86
CA ASN A 381 -11.85 0.91 -3.21
C ASN A 381 -11.13 0.26 -2.03
N ILE A 382 -11.78 0.26 -0.86
CA ILE A 382 -11.28 -0.43 0.32
C ILE A 382 -11.99 -1.78 0.42
N LEU A 383 -11.21 -2.85 0.24
CA LEU A 383 -11.66 -4.22 0.41
C LEU A 383 -11.19 -4.75 1.76
N TRP A 384 -12.00 -5.61 2.37
CA TRP A 384 -11.70 -6.26 3.64
C TRP A 384 -12.02 -7.76 3.56
N LYS A 385 -11.41 -8.54 4.45
CA LYS A 385 -11.63 -9.97 4.58
C LYS A 385 -11.45 -10.37 6.04
N ASP A 386 -12.50 -10.91 6.65
CA ASP A 386 -12.41 -11.50 7.99
C ASP A 386 -11.71 -12.87 7.91
N LEU A 387 -10.60 -13.04 8.63
CA LEU A 387 -9.82 -14.27 8.69
C LEU A 387 -10.24 -15.20 9.85
N ASN A 388 -11.30 -14.86 10.59
CA ASN A 388 -11.75 -15.67 11.73
C ASN A 388 -12.45 -16.96 11.29
N THR A 389 -11.66 -18.02 11.15
CA THR A 389 -12.13 -19.36 10.73
C THR A 389 -13.05 -20.03 11.76
N THR A 390 -13.21 -19.48 12.96
CA THR A 390 -14.14 -20.01 13.97
C THR A 390 -15.56 -19.46 13.82
N LEU A 391 -15.74 -18.38 13.05
CA LEU A 391 -17.03 -17.78 12.77
C LEU A 391 -17.63 -18.34 11.48
N VAL A 392 -18.95 -18.47 11.46
CA VAL A 392 -19.71 -18.77 10.25
C VAL A 392 -20.22 -17.44 9.69
N GLY A 393 -19.73 -17.06 8.51
CA GLY A 393 -20.13 -15.82 7.85
C GLY A 393 -21.60 -15.82 7.41
N ASN A 394 -22.11 -14.62 7.09
CA ASN A 394 -23.44 -14.40 6.53
C ASN A 394 -23.38 -13.38 5.38
N SER A 395 -24.54 -12.99 4.83
CA SER A 395 -24.59 -12.09 3.67
C SER A 395 -24.15 -10.65 3.96
N THR A 396 -24.22 -10.19 5.20
CA THR A 396 -23.79 -8.84 5.60
C THR A 396 -22.37 -8.82 6.12
N HIS A 397 -21.92 -9.93 6.70
CA HIS A 397 -20.57 -10.11 7.22
C HIS A 397 -20.04 -11.48 6.77
N PRO A 398 -19.55 -11.58 5.52
CA PRO A 398 -18.97 -12.81 5.02
C PRO A 398 -17.58 -13.05 5.63
N VAL A 399 -17.29 -14.30 6.00
CA VAL A 399 -15.99 -14.71 6.53
C VAL A 399 -15.15 -15.31 5.41
N ASN A 400 -13.84 -15.07 5.45
CA ASN A 400 -12.85 -15.56 4.50
C ASN A 400 -13.15 -15.19 3.04
N THR A 401 -13.85 -14.08 2.82
CA THR A 401 -14.23 -13.58 1.50
C THR A 401 -13.89 -12.10 1.39
N TRP A 402 -13.17 -11.72 0.34
CA TRP A 402 -12.89 -10.31 0.04
C TRP A 402 -14.19 -9.57 -0.29
N THR A 403 -14.47 -8.54 0.48
CA THR A 403 -15.70 -7.73 0.38
C THR A 403 -15.33 -6.27 0.25
N LYS A 404 -15.96 -5.57 -0.70
CA LYS A 404 -15.78 -4.14 -0.88
C LYS A 404 -16.62 -3.38 0.17
N SER A 405 -16.03 -2.37 0.81
CA SER A 405 -16.76 -1.40 1.63
C SER A 405 -17.45 -0.31 0.79
N ASP A 406 -18.34 0.46 1.40
CA ASP A 406 -19.04 1.57 0.74
C ASP A 406 -18.17 2.81 0.50
N ILE A 407 -16.91 2.79 0.97
CA ILE A 407 -15.98 3.91 0.80
C ILE A 407 -15.34 3.89 -0.58
N SER A 408 -15.35 5.07 -1.22
CA SER A 408 -14.68 5.34 -2.48
C SER A 408 -13.98 6.70 -2.40
N ILE A 409 -12.69 6.76 -2.75
CA ILE A 409 -11.88 7.99 -2.69
C ILE A 409 -11.38 8.32 -4.11
N PRO A 410 -11.79 9.45 -4.72
CA PRO A 410 -11.30 9.84 -6.04
C PRO A 410 -9.80 10.13 -6.04
N VAL A 411 -9.09 9.61 -7.05
CA VAL A 411 -7.63 9.71 -7.17
C VAL A 411 -7.21 9.97 -8.62
N VAL A 412 -5.92 10.29 -8.82
CA VAL A 412 -5.33 10.19 -10.16
C VAL A 412 -5.23 8.72 -10.57
N GLN A 413 -5.31 8.43 -11.87
CA GLN A 413 -5.40 7.07 -12.40
C GLN A 413 -4.31 6.13 -11.85
N ASN A 414 -3.07 6.57 -11.85
CA ASN A 414 -1.91 5.82 -11.36
C ASN A 414 -1.51 6.21 -9.93
N SER A 415 -2.46 6.63 -9.09
CA SER A 415 -2.17 7.04 -7.71
C SER A 415 -1.49 5.94 -6.94
N SER A 416 -0.35 6.25 -6.33
CA SER A 416 0.20 5.45 -5.25
C SER A 416 -0.62 5.64 -3.96
N MET A 417 -0.47 4.71 -3.02
CA MET A 417 -1.17 4.70 -1.75
C MET A 417 -0.21 4.24 -0.66
N GLY A 418 -0.46 4.66 0.56
CA GLY A 418 0.23 4.13 1.72
C GLY A 418 -0.58 4.38 2.98
N TYR A 419 -0.40 3.54 4.00
CA TYR A 419 -1.16 3.62 5.23
C TYR A 419 -0.27 3.59 6.47
N THR A 420 -0.60 4.45 7.43
CA THR A 420 0.01 4.46 8.78
C THR A 420 -1.09 4.56 9.84
N ASN A 421 -1.50 5.79 10.14
CA ASN A 421 -2.64 6.23 10.94
C ASN A 421 -3.74 6.81 10.04
N TYR A 422 -3.33 7.25 8.84
CA TYR A 422 -4.19 7.77 7.79
C TYR A 422 -3.90 6.99 6.52
N LEU A 423 -4.92 6.79 5.68
CA LEU A 423 -4.74 6.35 4.31
C LEU A 423 -4.34 7.55 3.47
N TYR A 424 -3.15 7.49 2.88
CA TYR A 424 -2.65 8.53 2.00
C TYR A 424 -2.83 8.13 0.54
N VAL A 425 -3.25 9.09 -0.28
CA VAL A 425 -3.45 8.92 -1.72
C VAL A 425 -3.04 10.18 -2.47
N GLN A 426 -2.77 10.06 -3.77
CA GLN A 426 -2.62 11.21 -4.65
C GLN A 426 -3.97 11.58 -5.27
N LYS A 427 -4.45 12.78 -4.93
CA LYS A 427 -5.72 13.31 -5.42
C LYS A 427 -5.65 13.70 -6.91
N PRO A 428 -6.80 13.94 -7.57
CA PRO A 428 -6.82 14.38 -8.98
C PRO A 428 -6.09 15.71 -9.25
N ASP A 429 -5.90 16.54 -8.23
CA ASP A 429 -5.12 17.78 -8.29
C ASP A 429 -3.62 17.58 -8.05
N LEU A 430 -3.15 16.33 -8.03
CA LEU A 430 -1.77 15.88 -7.79
C LEU A 430 -1.23 16.12 -6.38
N THR A 431 -2.01 16.72 -5.47
CA THR A 431 -1.61 16.86 -4.08
C THR A 431 -1.84 15.56 -3.32
N ILE A 432 -1.02 15.30 -2.30
CA ILE A 432 -1.18 14.13 -1.44
C ILE A 432 -2.16 14.45 -0.31
N GLY A 433 -3.22 13.66 -0.19
CA GLY A 433 -4.23 13.77 0.86
C GLY A 433 -4.18 12.58 1.81
N GLY A 434 -4.50 12.82 3.09
CA GLY A 434 -4.65 11.78 4.12
C GLY A 434 -6.08 11.69 4.63
N PHE A 435 -6.55 10.46 4.88
CA PHE A 435 -7.91 10.14 5.32
C PHE A 435 -7.89 9.24 6.55
N ASN A 436 -8.56 9.64 7.64
CA ASN A 436 -8.75 8.80 8.80
C ASN A 436 -9.83 7.77 8.45
N VAL A 437 -9.46 6.51 8.27
CA VAL A 437 -10.40 5.44 7.93
C VAL A 437 -10.60 4.57 9.16
N THR A 438 -11.85 4.22 9.48
CA THR A 438 -12.16 3.48 10.72
C THR A 438 -11.86 1.98 10.69
N PHE A 439 -11.66 1.40 9.51
CA PHE A 439 -11.38 -0.04 9.27
C PHE A 439 -12.24 -0.97 10.16
N ALA A 440 -13.54 -0.98 9.89
CA ALA A 440 -14.54 -1.71 10.67
C ALA A 440 -15.38 -2.64 9.78
N ALA A 441 -14.72 -3.40 8.90
CA ALA A 441 -15.34 -4.33 7.94
C ALA A 441 -16.45 -3.64 7.13
N GLU A 442 -17.67 -4.18 7.14
CA GLU A 442 -18.85 -3.60 6.49
C GLU A 442 -19.22 -2.20 7.01
N ASN A 443 -18.75 -1.82 8.20
CA ASN A 443 -18.98 -0.52 8.83
C ASN A 443 -17.80 0.45 8.64
N THR A 444 -16.87 0.15 7.74
CA THR A 444 -15.75 1.04 7.41
C THR A 444 -16.28 2.40 6.93
N THR A 445 -15.79 3.47 7.55
CA THR A 445 -16.18 4.85 7.28
C THR A 445 -14.97 5.78 7.20
N ILE A 446 -15.14 6.92 6.53
CA ILE A 446 -14.29 8.10 6.70
C ILE A 446 -15.13 9.09 7.51
N PRO A 447 -14.72 9.46 8.74
CA PRO A 447 -15.43 10.45 9.52
C PRO A 447 -15.56 11.78 8.75
N THR A 448 -16.64 12.50 9.00
CA THR A 448 -16.96 13.75 8.28
C THR A 448 -16.32 14.99 8.90
N ASP A 449 -15.62 14.86 10.03
CA ASP A 449 -14.92 15.98 10.65
C ASP A 449 -13.76 16.44 9.74
N PRO A 450 -13.64 17.74 9.41
CA PRO A 450 -12.50 18.25 8.68
C PRO A 450 -11.14 17.92 9.32
N ALA A 451 -11.08 17.68 10.63
CA ALA A 451 -9.86 17.24 11.32
C ALA A 451 -9.41 15.81 10.93
N ASP A 452 -10.31 15.00 10.37
CA ASP A 452 -10.06 13.61 9.99
C ASP A 452 -9.53 13.47 8.56
N THR A 453 -9.31 14.59 7.86
CA THR A 453 -8.65 14.61 6.54
C THR A 453 -7.66 15.77 6.44
N PHE A 454 -6.63 15.63 5.60
CA PHE A 454 -5.69 16.72 5.36
C PHE A 454 -5.07 16.65 3.96
N VAL A 455 -4.36 17.72 3.58
CA VAL A 455 -3.50 17.79 2.39
C VAL A 455 -2.10 18.19 2.83
N ILE A 456 -1.07 17.50 2.32
CA ILE A 456 0.33 17.79 2.64
C ILE A 456 0.75 19.08 1.93
N ASN A 457 0.79 20.20 2.67
CA ASN A 457 1.32 21.52 2.27
C ASN A 457 0.93 22.06 0.87
N GLY A 458 -0.10 21.49 0.23
CA GLY A 458 -0.41 21.76 -1.18
C GLY A 458 0.69 21.39 -2.18
N ALA A 459 1.76 20.69 -1.74
CA ALA A 459 2.85 20.29 -2.61
C ALA A 459 2.39 19.16 -3.53
N GLN A 460 2.42 19.42 -4.83
CA GLN A 460 2.06 18.44 -5.84
C GLN A 460 3.19 17.43 -6.01
N GLY A 461 2.85 16.14 -6.00
CA GLY A 461 3.75 15.10 -6.46
C GLY A 461 3.77 15.03 -7.99
N LEU A 462 4.73 14.31 -8.54
CA LEU A 462 4.65 13.88 -9.95
C LEU A 462 3.36 13.07 -10.19
N PRO A 463 2.76 13.11 -11.39
CA PRO A 463 1.58 12.28 -11.69
C PRO A 463 1.85 10.78 -11.51
N GLY A 464 1.21 10.18 -10.51
CA GLY A 464 1.46 8.80 -10.07
C GLY A 464 2.80 8.59 -9.41
N THR A 465 3.30 9.60 -8.70
CA THR A 465 4.48 9.44 -7.86
C THR A 465 4.28 8.28 -6.89
N HIS A 466 5.32 7.47 -6.71
CA HIS A 466 5.33 6.50 -5.62
C HIS A 466 5.33 7.23 -4.29
N LEU A 467 4.50 6.74 -3.38
CA LEU A 467 4.27 7.30 -2.07
C LEU A 467 4.60 6.23 -1.04
N SER A 468 5.43 6.59 -0.06
CA SER A 468 5.61 5.78 1.12
C SER A 468 5.42 6.62 2.37
N VAL A 469 4.85 6.03 3.40
CA VAL A 469 4.45 6.73 4.61
C VAL A 469 4.81 5.90 5.83
N THR A 470 5.16 6.56 6.92
CA THR A 470 5.38 5.91 8.22
C THR A 470 5.06 6.88 9.35
N ALA A 471 5.07 6.38 10.58
CA ALA A 471 4.97 7.20 11.78
C ALA A 471 6.08 6.81 12.76
N LEU A 472 6.83 7.79 13.26
CA LEU A 472 7.91 7.56 14.22
C LEU A 472 7.73 8.34 15.52
N PRO A 473 8.20 7.79 16.66
CA PRO A 473 8.40 8.59 17.87
C PRO A 473 9.37 9.75 17.61
N ASP A 474 9.08 10.93 18.16
CA ASP A 474 9.93 12.12 18.00
C ASP A 474 10.69 12.50 19.29
N SER A 475 11.61 13.46 19.16
CA SER A 475 12.48 13.92 20.26
C SER A 475 11.74 14.62 21.41
N SER A 476 10.48 15.03 21.19
CA SER A 476 9.65 15.65 22.22
C SER A 476 8.91 14.62 23.08
N GLY A 477 8.97 13.33 22.71
CA GLY A 477 8.18 12.25 23.30
C GLY A 477 6.81 12.08 22.64
N GLY A 478 6.55 12.80 21.55
CA GLY A 478 5.38 12.65 20.68
C GLY A 478 5.62 11.65 19.55
N ASN A 479 4.79 11.73 18.52
CA ASN A 479 4.96 10.95 17.29
C ASN A 479 4.81 11.88 16.09
N SER A 480 5.61 11.64 15.06
CA SER A 480 5.56 12.34 13.80
C SER A 480 5.04 11.42 12.70
N LEU A 481 4.19 11.98 11.82
CA LEU A 481 3.83 11.42 10.54
C LEU A 481 4.89 11.82 9.51
N LEU A 482 5.33 10.84 8.72
CA LEU A 482 6.28 11.04 7.63
C LEU A 482 5.66 10.56 6.32
N ALA A 483 5.83 11.34 5.27
CA ALA A 483 5.46 10.98 3.92
C ALA A 483 6.61 11.28 2.95
N PHE A 484 6.82 10.37 2.00
CA PHE A 484 7.92 10.44 1.04
C PHE A 484 7.36 10.26 -0.35
N TYR A 485 7.62 11.24 -1.21
CA TYR A 485 7.25 11.18 -2.62
C TYR A 485 8.13 12.13 -3.43
N GLN A 486 8.09 11.97 -4.75
CA GLN A 486 8.84 12.82 -5.66
C GLN A 486 8.03 14.09 -5.97
N THR A 487 8.64 15.25 -5.74
CA THR A 487 8.09 16.53 -6.19
C THR A 487 8.71 17.01 -7.50
N ASN A 488 9.84 16.40 -7.88
CA ASN A 488 10.47 16.54 -9.18
C ASN A 488 11.07 15.19 -9.64
N GLY A 489 11.59 15.10 -10.87
CA GLY A 489 12.06 13.81 -11.40
C GLY A 489 13.32 13.23 -10.72
N THR A 490 14.05 14.01 -9.94
CA THR A 490 15.38 13.64 -9.41
C THR A 490 15.44 13.57 -7.89
N ASP A 491 14.37 13.96 -7.21
CA ASP A 491 14.31 14.05 -5.75
C ASP A 491 13.59 12.86 -5.13
N ILE A 492 13.73 12.77 -3.81
CA ILE A 492 12.72 12.23 -2.91
C ILE A 492 12.55 13.30 -1.84
N THR A 493 11.33 13.79 -1.67
CA THR A 493 11.01 14.82 -0.68
C THR A 493 10.35 14.16 0.52
N GLU A 494 10.91 14.40 1.69
CA GLU A 494 10.37 14.05 2.98
C GLU A 494 9.43 15.15 3.46
N PHE A 495 8.26 14.76 3.96
CA PHE A 495 7.31 15.64 4.62
C PHE A 495 7.07 15.14 6.04
N VAL A 496 7.17 16.03 7.02
CA VAL A 496 7.04 15.70 8.45
C VAL A 496 6.03 16.61 9.13
N ARG A 497 5.17 16.03 9.95
CA ARG A 497 4.23 16.74 10.84
C ARG A 497 4.06 15.94 12.13
N ASP A 498 3.80 16.61 13.24
CA ASP A 498 3.31 15.94 14.45
C ASP A 498 1.97 15.22 14.18
N LEU A 499 1.80 14.05 14.82
CA LEU A 499 0.66 13.16 14.63
C LEU A 499 -0.67 13.83 15.01
N ASP A 500 -0.68 14.59 16.10
CA ASP A 500 -1.90 15.17 16.64
C ASP A 500 -2.23 16.50 15.94
N ALA A 501 -1.22 17.33 15.65
CA ALA A 501 -1.43 18.68 15.12
C ALA A 501 -0.21 19.24 14.37
N GLY A 502 -0.30 20.49 13.93
CA GLY A 502 0.85 21.21 13.38
C GLY A 502 0.87 21.33 11.86
N GLN A 503 1.84 22.10 11.37
CA GLN A 503 2.06 22.30 9.95
C GLN A 503 3.00 21.22 9.43
N TRP A 504 2.77 20.79 8.19
CA TRP A 504 3.77 19.97 7.52
C TRP A 504 5.02 20.81 7.28
N THR A 505 6.17 20.20 7.45
CA THR A 505 7.47 20.70 7.03
C THR A 505 8.02 19.77 5.96
N SER A 506 8.98 20.22 5.16
CA SER A 506 9.55 19.40 4.10
C SER A 506 11.06 19.55 3.99
N SER A 507 11.73 18.46 3.65
CA SER A 507 13.16 18.40 3.40
C SER A 507 13.42 17.50 2.18
N SER A 508 14.53 17.70 1.47
CA SER A 508 14.94 16.75 0.42
C SER A 508 15.81 15.67 1.03
N VAL A 509 15.53 14.41 0.73
CA VAL A 509 16.41 13.29 1.07
C VAL A 509 17.69 13.43 0.23
N PRO A 510 18.89 13.51 0.85
CA PRO A 510 20.14 13.53 0.12
C PRO A 510 20.36 12.21 -0.61
N ILE A 511 20.49 12.26 -1.93
CA ILE A 511 20.80 11.08 -2.76
C ILE A 511 22.17 11.29 -3.40
N PRO A 512 23.22 10.57 -2.95
CA PRO A 512 24.55 10.67 -3.54
C PRO A 512 24.56 10.24 -5.01
N ASP A 513 25.26 10.98 -5.87
CA ASP A 513 25.43 10.62 -7.30
C ASP A 513 26.31 9.38 -7.52
N SER A 514 27.25 9.10 -6.59
CA SER A 514 28.17 7.97 -6.69
C SER A 514 27.60 6.75 -6.01
#